data_AF-A0AAU7K571-F1
#
_entry.id   AF-A0AAU7K571-F1
#
_cell.length_a   1.000
_cell.length_b   1.000
_cell.length_c   1.000
_cell.angle_alpha   90.00
_cell.angle_beta   90.00
_cell.angle_gamma   90.00
#
_symmetry.space_group_name_H-M   'P 1'
#
loop_
_entity.id
_entity.type
_entity.pdbx_description
1 polymer ?
#
loop_
_entity_poly.entity_id
_entity_poly.type
_entity_poly.pdbx_seq_one_letter_code
_entity_poly.pdbx_strand_id
1 'polypeptide(L)'
;MKKLIFACAALLLLLNACKRDEYYRDGGLANPNFNGNMLQYLQAKKVPFDTIAQIVKLAGMESTFSNEDFTFFAPDDEVIKKTIGTIRTDGLNNFLFYAGKDTVKTLDQISPLIWRRYLQRYMFKGVNRLKDYQQIDFDVKSVYPGGLYYSFGGNISNIGVTYATANNIKYIGYRQLNLTYIPDPSKPNDNWYINKVASSDIKPTNGVVHTLAYNDTRGGAYFGFNESDFFSDVYFGGLASSNSSK
;
A
#
# COMPACT_ATOMS: atom_id res chain seq x y z
N MET A 1 -3.09 -60.25 5.62
CA MET A 1 -2.72 -59.06 6.41
C MET A 1 -2.19 -57.91 5.56
N LYS A 2 -1.16 -58.08 4.71
CA LYS A 2 -0.66 -56.99 3.82
C LYS A 2 -1.72 -56.36 2.90
N LYS A 3 -2.62 -57.16 2.30
CA LYS A 3 -3.71 -56.66 1.43
C LYS A 3 -4.76 -55.81 2.18
N LEU A 4 -4.99 -56.10 3.47
CA LEU A 4 -5.91 -55.32 4.32
C LEU A 4 -5.28 -53.96 4.70
N ILE A 5 -3.97 -53.94 4.95
CA ILE A 5 -3.23 -52.71 5.27
C ILE A 5 -3.21 -51.75 4.07
N PHE A 6 -3.00 -52.28 2.86
CA PHE A 6 -3.06 -51.46 1.64
C PHE A 6 -4.47 -50.91 1.36
N ALA A 7 -5.52 -51.70 1.63
CA ALA A 7 -6.90 -51.24 1.49
C ALA A 7 -7.25 -50.13 2.51
N CYS A 8 -6.82 -50.27 3.78
CA CYS A 8 -6.99 -49.23 4.79
C CYS A 8 -6.18 -47.96 4.47
N ALA A 9 -4.95 -48.08 3.95
CA ALA A 9 -4.13 -46.94 3.56
C ALA A 9 -4.72 -46.18 2.35
N ALA A 10 -5.26 -46.90 1.35
CA ALA A 10 -5.94 -46.29 0.22
C ALA A 10 -7.24 -45.57 0.65
N LEU A 11 -8.00 -46.15 1.59
CA LEU A 11 -9.20 -45.52 2.14
C LEU A 11 -8.89 -44.25 2.94
N LEU A 12 -7.79 -44.22 3.69
CA LEU A 12 -7.32 -43.03 4.43
C LEU A 12 -6.86 -41.89 3.51
N LEU A 13 -6.32 -42.20 2.33
CA LEU A 13 -5.94 -41.20 1.32
C LEU A 13 -7.15 -40.59 0.62
N LEU A 14 -8.21 -41.38 0.38
CA LEU A 14 -9.46 -40.89 -0.21
C LEU A 14 -10.28 -40.02 0.76
N LEU A 15 -10.20 -40.30 2.07
CA LEU A 15 -10.88 -39.50 3.10
C LEU A 15 -10.20 -38.13 3.37
N ASN A 16 -8.93 -37.96 3.00
CA ASN A 16 -8.21 -36.67 3.05
C ASN A 16 -8.29 -35.87 1.73
N ALA A 17 -8.97 -36.39 0.71
CA ALA A 17 -9.16 -35.69 -0.57
C ALA A 17 -10.39 -34.78 -0.61
N CYS A 18 -11.22 -34.76 0.43
CA CYS A 18 -12.42 -33.93 0.50
C CYS A 18 -12.16 -32.58 1.19
N LYS A 19 -12.54 -31.51 0.46
CA LYS A 19 -12.52 -30.07 0.77
C LYS A 19 -11.27 -29.29 0.33
N ARG A 20 -11.00 -29.30 -0.99
CA ARG A 20 -10.23 -28.24 -1.66
C ARG A 20 -11.13 -27.26 -2.44
N ASP A 21 -12.44 -27.29 -2.23
CA ASP A 21 -13.38 -26.43 -2.99
C ASP A 21 -13.70 -25.09 -2.31
N GLU A 22 -13.17 -24.84 -1.10
CA GLU A 22 -13.40 -23.57 -0.38
C GLU A 22 -12.35 -22.47 -0.65
N TYR A 23 -11.45 -22.63 -1.62
CA TYR A 23 -10.49 -21.57 -1.97
C TYR A 23 -11.10 -20.44 -2.79
N TYR A 24 -12.20 -20.71 -3.50
CA TYR A 24 -13.01 -19.69 -4.15
C TYR A 24 -14.21 -19.35 -3.26
N ARG A 25 -13.93 -18.71 -2.12
CA ARG A 25 -14.97 -17.90 -1.48
C ARG A 25 -15.19 -16.69 -2.36
N ASP A 26 -16.18 -16.78 -3.24
CA ASP A 26 -16.84 -15.59 -3.77
C ASP A 26 -17.20 -14.73 -2.54
N GLY A 27 -16.57 -13.57 -2.40
CA GLY A 27 -16.75 -12.67 -1.26
C GLY A 27 -18.17 -12.10 -1.17
N GLY A 28 -19.05 -12.50 -2.09
CA GLY A 28 -20.36 -11.94 -2.29
C GLY A 28 -20.25 -10.52 -2.83
N LEU A 29 -21.40 -9.84 -2.88
CA LEU A 29 -21.42 -8.40 -3.15
C LEU A 29 -20.67 -7.68 -2.03
N ALA A 30 -19.47 -7.18 -2.33
CA ALA A 30 -18.68 -6.40 -1.40
C ALA A 30 -19.48 -5.16 -0.97
N ASN A 31 -19.78 -5.03 0.33
CA ASN A 31 -20.30 -3.78 0.87
C ASN A 31 -19.13 -2.81 1.00
N PRO A 32 -19.10 -1.70 0.24
CA PRO A 32 -18.00 -0.74 0.33
C PRO A 32 -18.02 0.03 1.65
N ASN A 33 -19.18 0.14 2.32
CA ASN A 33 -19.32 1.04 3.47
C ASN A 33 -18.73 0.44 4.74
N PHE A 34 -17.90 1.23 5.41
CA PHE A 34 -17.39 0.98 6.75
C PHE A 34 -18.07 1.94 7.74
N ASN A 35 -18.62 1.40 8.83
CA ASN A 35 -19.30 2.19 9.86
C ASN A 35 -18.29 2.82 10.83
N GLY A 36 -17.58 3.83 10.36
CA GLY A 36 -16.60 4.60 11.11
C GLY A 36 -15.77 5.49 10.18
N ASN A 37 -14.98 6.38 10.77
CA ASN A 37 -14.07 7.25 10.01
C ASN A 37 -12.83 6.48 9.52
N MET A 38 -11.98 7.16 8.74
CA MET A 38 -10.82 6.53 8.11
C MET A 38 -9.79 6.05 9.13
N LEU A 39 -9.56 6.79 10.22
CA LEU A 39 -8.69 6.33 11.31
C LEU A 39 -9.22 5.05 11.95
N GLN A 40 -10.53 5.00 12.25
CA GLN A 40 -11.19 3.83 12.80
C GLN A 40 -11.13 2.63 11.84
N TYR A 41 -11.21 2.88 10.52
CA TYR A 41 -11.04 1.83 9.53
C TYR A 41 -9.66 1.16 9.62
N LEU A 42 -8.59 1.96 9.65
CA LEU A 42 -7.22 1.45 9.77
C LEU A 42 -7.04 0.66 11.07
N GLN A 43 -7.56 1.18 12.19
CA GLN A 43 -7.51 0.52 13.49
C GLN A 43 -8.32 -0.79 13.55
N ALA A 44 -9.47 -0.85 12.87
CA ALA A 44 -10.32 -2.04 12.80
C ALA A 44 -9.71 -3.13 11.92
N LYS A 45 -8.90 -2.75 10.92
CA LYS A 45 -8.21 -3.64 9.98
C LYS A 45 -6.72 -3.75 10.31
N LYS A 46 -6.43 -4.18 11.54
CA LYS A 46 -5.07 -4.31 12.10
C LYS A 46 -4.07 -4.98 11.17
N VAL A 47 -4.46 -6.05 10.50
CA VAL A 47 -3.70 -6.58 9.37
C VAL A 47 -4.47 -6.16 8.11
N PRO A 48 -3.93 -5.28 7.25
CA PRO A 48 -2.51 -4.88 7.16
C PRO A 48 -2.19 -3.43 7.61
N PHE A 49 -2.92 -2.81 8.54
CA PHE A 49 -2.81 -1.35 8.79
C PHE A 49 -2.47 -0.89 10.22
N ASP A 50 -2.07 -1.78 11.13
CA ASP A 50 -1.72 -1.40 12.51
C ASP A 50 -0.54 -0.42 12.54
N THR A 51 0.50 -0.69 11.74
CA THR A 51 1.68 0.17 11.61
C THR A 51 1.33 1.49 10.93
N ILE A 52 0.47 1.46 9.89
CA ILE A 52 -0.01 2.69 9.24
C ILE A 52 -0.81 3.57 10.21
N ALA A 53 -1.69 2.99 11.03
CA ALA A 53 -2.42 3.73 12.05
C ALA A 53 -1.48 4.36 13.09
N GLN A 54 -0.41 3.65 13.48
CA GLN A 54 0.64 4.21 14.33
C GLN A 54 1.38 5.37 13.64
N ILE A 55 1.72 5.25 12.35
CA ILE A 55 2.36 6.33 11.59
C ILE A 55 1.45 7.55 11.47
N VAL A 56 0.14 7.39 11.28
CA VAL A 56 -0.83 8.50 11.29
C VAL A 56 -0.74 9.29 12.59
N LYS A 57 -0.65 8.58 13.73
CA LYS A 57 -0.48 9.19 15.05
C LYS A 57 0.88 9.88 15.19
N LEU A 58 1.97 9.20 14.85
CA LEU A 58 3.33 9.77 14.90
C LEU A 58 3.49 11.00 14.00
N ALA A 59 2.80 11.02 12.85
CA ALA A 59 2.74 12.16 11.94
C ALA A 59 1.86 13.33 12.46
N GLY A 60 1.13 13.13 13.56
CA GLY A 60 0.17 14.10 14.09
C GLY A 60 -0.99 14.38 13.13
N MET A 61 -1.47 13.35 12.42
CA MET A 61 -2.52 13.46 11.39
C MET A 61 -3.86 12.85 11.81
N GLU A 62 -4.04 12.50 13.09
CA GLU A 62 -5.27 11.86 13.60
C GLU A 62 -6.53 12.69 13.31
N SER A 63 -6.47 14.01 13.46
CA SER A 63 -7.59 14.91 13.15
C SER A 63 -7.99 14.85 11.68
N THR A 64 -7.02 14.91 10.77
CA THR A 64 -7.27 14.81 9.33
C THR A 64 -7.92 13.48 8.96
N PHE A 65 -7.38 12.36 9.46
CA PHE A 65 -7.95 11.03 9.21
C PHE A 65 -9.31 10.79 9.87
N SER A 66 -9.67 11.58 10.89
CA SER A 66 -10.95 11.43 11.59
C SER A 66 -12.06 12.32 11.04
N ASN A 67 -11.71 13.49 10.50
CA ASN A 67 -12.65 14.59 10.28
C ASN A 67 -12.70 15.11 8.83
N GLU A 68 -11.64 14.96 8.04
CA GLU A 68 -11.57 15.52 6.69
C GLU A 68 -11.96 14.49 5.63
N ASP A 69 -12.55 14.97 4.53
CA ASP A 69 -12.92 14.16 3.36
C ASP A 69 -11.78 14.10 2.34
N PHE A 70 -11.24 12.91 2.09
CA PHE A 70 -10.18 12.70 1.09
C PHE A 70 -10.13 11.26 0.57
N THR A 71 -9.33 11.02 -0.46
CA THR A 71 -8.99 9.68 -0.93
C THR A 71 -7.62 9.29 -0.39
N PHE A 72 -7.56 8.15 0.30
CA PHE A 72 -6.32 7.57 0.81
C PHE A 72 -5.95 6.30 0.06
N PHE A 73 -4.72 6.24 -0.45
CA PHE A 73 -4.15 5.02 -0.99
C PHE A 73 -3.32 4.33 0.10
N ALA A 74 -3.97 3.51 0.91
CA ALA A 74 -3.36 2.92 2.09
C ALA A 74 -2.24 1.95 1.71
N PRO A 75 -0.97 2.22 2.06
CA PRO A 75 0.08 1.22 1.95
C PRO A 75 -0.15 0.10 2.97
N ASP A 76 0.48 -1.05 2.72
CA ASP A 76 0.48 -2.20 3.62
C ASP A 76 1.60 -2.06 4.66
N ASP A 77 1.39 -2.56 5.88
CA ASP A 77 2.41 -2.63 6.92
C ASP A 77 3.71 -3.34 6.45
N GLU A 78 3.62 -4.31 5.53
CA GLU A 78 4.81 -4.95 4.93
C GLU A 78 5.68 -3.96 4.15
N VAL A 79 5.11 -2.90 3.57
CA VAL A 79 5.88 -1.82 2.92
C VAL A 79 6.71 -1.07 3.95
N ILE A 80 6.16 -0.80 5.13
CA ILE A 80 6.90 -0.13 6.23
C ILE A 80 8.02 -1.04 6.72
N LYS A 81 7.70 -2.31 6.98
CA LYS A 81 8.66 -3.31 7.44
C LYS A 81 9.85 -3.46 6.48
N LYS A 82 9.58 -3.52 5.17
CA LYS A 82 10.63 -3.54 4.14
C LYS A 82 11.44 -2.24 4.12
N THR A 83 10.78 -1.09 4.28
CA THR A 83 11.47 0.22 4.27
C THR A 83 12.41 0.39 5.45
N ILE A 84 11.97 0.03 6.66
CA ILE A 84 12.81 0.12 7.86
C ILE A 84 13.90 -0.94 7.85
N GLY A 85 13.54 -2.19 7.53
CA GLY A 85 14.46 -3.31 7.46
C GLY A 85 15.24 -3.57 8.75
N THR A 86 16.25 -4.41 8.64
CA THR A 86 17.21 -4.74 9.70
C THR A 86 18.62 -4.45 9.20
N ILE A 87 19.65 -4.66 10.03
CA ILE A 87 21.03 -4.59 9.53
C ILE A 87 21.36 -5.71 8.53
N ARG A 88 20.57 -6.80 8.50
CA ARG A 88 20.81 -7.99 7.66
C ARG A 88 19.96 -8.04 6.40
N THR A 89 18.97 -7.17 6.30
CA THR A 89 18.08 -7.08 5.14
C THR A 89 18.28 -5.70 4.54
N ASP A 90 18.06 -5.55 3.23
CA ASP A 90 18.01 -4.22 2.64
C ASP A 90 16.98 -3.33 3.37
N GLY A 91 17.24 -2.03 3.44
CA GLY A 91 16.39 -1.06 4.14
C GLY A 91 17.17 0.01 4.91
N LEU A 92 16.43 0.89 5.59
CA LEU A 92 16.97 2.03 6.33
C LEU A 92 18.01 1.61 7.37
N ASN A 93 17.75 0.56 8.14
CA ASN A 93 18.65 0.13 9.20
C ASN A 93 19.99 -0.41 8.68
N ASN A 94 19.99 -1.03 7.50
CA ASN A 94 21.21 -1.46 6.83
C ASN A 94 22.02 -0.24 6.34
N PHE A 95 21.34 0.71 5.68
CA PHE A 95 21.94 1.97 5.22
C PHE A 95 22.58 2.77 6.36
N LEU A 96 21.85 2.99 7.46
CA LEU A 96 22.34 3.72 8.63
C LEU A 96 23.56 3.03 9.27
N PHE A 97 23.53 1.70 9.39
CA PHE A 97 24.61 0.93 9.99
C PHE A 97 25.92 1.09 9.20
N TYR A 98 25.89 0.93 7.87
CA TYR A 98 27.08 1.09 7.04
C TYR A 98 27.56 2.55 6.95
N ALA A 99 26.66 3.51 7.18
CA ALA A 99 27.03 4.92 7.30
C ALA A 99 27.54 5.32 8.70
N GLY A 100 27.73 4.36 9.61
CA GLY A 100 28.23 4.59 10.97
C GLY A 100 27.26 5.33 11.88
N LYS A 101 25.95 5.22 11.63
CA LYS A 101 24.87 5.83 12.43
C LYS A 101 24.17 4.81 13.32
N ASP A 102 23.47 5.30 14.33
CA ASP A 102 22.52 4.49 15.09
C ASP A 102 21.37 3.99 14.20
N THR A 103 20.81 2.84 14.54
CA THR A 103 19.70 2.21 13.81
C THR A 103 18.37 2.42 14.53
N VAL A 104 17.30 2.48 13.76
CA VAL A 104 15.92 2.63 14.24
C VAL A 104 15.52 1.38 15.02
N LYS A 105 15.13 1.58 16.27
CA LYS A 105 14.57 0.56 17.18
C LYS A 105 13.06 0.71 17.32
N THR A 106 12.58 1.95 17.36
CA THR A 106 11.16 2.27 17.46
C THR A 106 10.80 3.41 16.51
N LEU A 107 9.57 3.42 15.99
CA LEU A 107 9.15 4.35 14.93
C LEU A 107 9.09 5.81 15.40
N ASP A 108 8.93 6.06 16.71
CA ASP A 108 8.94 7.38 17.33
C ASP A 108 10.32 8.05 17.33
N GLN A 109 11.39 7.30 17.03
CA GLN A 109 12.72 7.88 16.84
C GLN A 109 12.84 8.68 15.54
N ILE A 110 11.97 8.42 14.56
CA ILE A 110 11.92 9.16 13.30
C ILE A 110 11.01 10.39 13.49
N SER A 111 11.49 11.55 13.05
CA SER A 111 10.78 12.82 13.18
C SER A 111 9.33 12.74 12.65
N PRO A 112 8.34 13.25 13.43
CA PRO A 112 6.95 13.39 12.98
C PRO A 112 6.78 14.06 11.61
N LEU A 113 7.66 15.02 11.28
CA LEU A 113 7.60 15.73 10.00
C LEU A 113 7.98 14.82 8.82
N ILE A 114 8.93 13.90 9.03
CA ILE A 114 9.31 12.91 8.02
C ILE A 114 8.12 11.98 7.78
N TRP A 115 7.54 11.41 8.84
CA TRP A 115 6.35 10.56 8.72
C TRP A 115 5.21 11.24 7.97
N ARG A 116 4.88 12.48 8.37
CA ARG A 116 3.84 13.29 7.73
C ARG A 116 4.10 13.49 6.24
N ARG A 117 5.30 13.92 5.86
CA ARG A 117 5.65 14.22 4.46
C ARG A 117 5.44 12.99 3.55
N TYR A 118 5.88 11.81 3.98
CA TYR A 118 5.77 10.61 3.15
C TYR A 118 4.38 9.97 3.20
N LEU A 119 3.67 10.05 4.33
CA LEU A 119 2.28 9.63 4.42
C LEU A 119 1.39 10.46 3.48
N GLN A 120 1.64 11.77 3.41
CA GLN A 120 0.91 12.68 2.53
C GLN A 120 1.10 12.39 1.03
N ARG A 121 2.10 11.60 0.62
CA ARG A 121 2.24 11.13 -0.78
C ARG A 121 1.11 10.18 -1.19
N TYR A 122 0.41 9.58 -0.23
CA TYR A 122 -0.67 8.64 -0.43
C TYR A 122 -2.07 9.27 -0.31
N MET A 123 -2.15 10.58 -0.07
CA MET A 123 -3.40 11.29 0.24
C MET A 123 -3.74 12.28 -0.88
N PHE A 124 -4.99 12.25 -1.35
CA PHE A 124 -5.46 13.06 -2.48
C PHE A 124 -6.79 13.74 -2.16
N LYS A 125 -6.96 14.98 -2.61
CA LYS A 125 -8.18 15.76 -2.35
C LYS A 125 -9.39 15.17 -3.05
N GLY A 126 -10.55 15.31 -2.41
CA GLY A 126 -11.81 14.81 -2.91
C GLY A 126 -12.04 13.34 -2.58
N VAL A 127 -13.27 12.88 -2.82
CA VAL A 127 -13.71 11.51 -2.52
C VAL A 127 -13.89 10.77 -3.83
N ASN A 128 -12.78 10.22 -4.33
CA ASN A 128 -12.70 9.62 -5.67
C ASN A 128 -12.66 8.09 -5.58
N ARG A 129 -13.64 7.47 -6.24
CA ARG A 129 -13.75 6.02 -6.45
C ARG A 129 -13.06 5.58 -7.73
N LEU A 130 -12.89 4.27 -7.91
CA LEU A 130 -12.31 3.67 -9.11
C LEU A 130 -12.95 4.22 -10.39
N LYS A 131 -14.27 4.35 -10.40
CA LYS A 131 -15.03 4.85 -11.56
C LYS A 131 -14.76 6.32 -11.93
N ASP A 132 -14.20 7.09 -11.00
CA ASP A 132 -13.96 8.53 -11.19
C ASP A 132 -12.58 8.79 -11.83
N TYR A 133 -11.73 7.77 -11.90
CA TYR A 133 -10.40 7.85 -12.52
C TYR A 133 -10.43 7.46 -14.01
N GLN A 134 -9.63 8.18 -14.80
CA GLN A 134 -9.47 7.92 -16.23
C GLN A 134 -8.74 6.60 -16.49
N GLN A 135 -8.90 6.07 -17.70
CA GLN A 135 -8.15 4.91 -18.15
C GLN A 135 -6.66 5.25 -18.33
N ILE A 136 -5.79 4.34 -17.89
CA ILE A 136 -4.36 4.32 -18.20
C ILE A 136 -4.04 3.05 -18.97
N ASP A 137 -3.26 3.19 -20.05
CA ASP A 137 -2.59 2.09 -20.73
C ASP A 137 -1.09 2.39 -20.73
N PHE A 138 -0.32 1.63 -19.95
CA PHE A 138 1.11 1.89 -19.78
C PHE A 138 1.93 1.69 -21.07
N ASP A 139 1.42 0.89 -22.01
CA ASP A 139 2.05 0.63 -23.31
C ASP A 139 1.72 1.74 -24.33
N VAL A 140 0.57 2.40 -24.19
CA VAL A 140 0.08 3.42 -25.14
C VAL A 140 -0.45 4.67 -24.43
N LYS A 141 0.40 5.26 -23.57
CA LYS A 141 0.08 6.45 -22.76
C LYS A 141 -0.35 7.67 -23.58
N SER A 142 0.01 7.75 -24.86
CA SER A 142 -0.42 8.85 -25.74
C SER A 142 -1.92 8.84 -26.03
N VAL A 143 -2.58 7.68 -25.94
CA VAL A 143 -4.02 7.50 -26.16
C VAL A 143 -4.75 7.42 -24.82
N TYR A 144 -4.20 6.66 -23.87
CA TYR A 144 -4.78 6.48 -22.53
C TYR A 144 -3.78 6.92 -21.46
N PRO A 145 -3.67 8.22 -21.17
CA PRO A 145 -2.63 8.77 -20.31
C PRO A 145 -2.88 8.62 -18.81
N GLY A 146 -4.06 8.17 -18.37
CA GLY A 146 -4.49 8.34 -16.97
C GLY A 146 -4.64 9.82 -16.60
N GLY A 147 -4.77 10.12 -15.30
CA GLY A 147 -4.87 11.50 -14.80
C GLY A 147 -3.69 11.87 -13.90
N LEU A 148 -3.26 13.13 -13.93
CA LEU A 148 -2.27 13.68 -12.99
C LEU A 148 -2.96 14.31 -11.79
N TYR A 149 -2.47 13.98 -10.60
CA TYR A 149 -3.02 14.44 -9.33
C TYR A 149 -1.91 14.90 -8.40
N TYR A 150 -2.18 15.97 -7.66
CA TYR A 150 -1.33 16.42 -6.57
C TYR A 150 -1.74 15.73 -5.28
N SER A 151 -0.76 15.11 -4.62
CA SER A 151 -0.93 14.61 -3.26
C SER A 151 -1.02 15.77 -2.26
N PHE A 152 -1.43 15.50 -1.02
CA PHE A 152 -1.42 16.51 0.05
C PHE A 152 -0.02 17.08 0.29
N GLY A 153 1.03 16.30 0.02
CA GLY A 153 2.43 16.71 0.12
C GLY A 153 2.93 17.53 -1.07
N GLY A 154 2.06 17.81 -2.05
CA GLY A 154 2.41 18.54 -3.27
C GLY A 154 3.15 17.71 -4.32
N ASN A 155 3.29 16.40 -4.12
CA ASN A 155 3.93 15.52 -5.10
C ASN A 155 2.96 15.17 -6.23
N ILE A 156 3.50 15.02 -7.44
CA ILE A 156 2.72 14.64 -8.62
C ILE A 156 2.64 13.11 -8.69
N SER A 157 1.45 12.59 -8.92
CA SER A 157 1.21 11.18 -9.22
C SER A 157 0.29 11.04 -10.42
N ASN A 158 0.46 9.96 -11.19
CA ASN A 158 -0.53 9.51 -12.13
C ASN A 158 -1.45 8.50 -11.46
N ILE A 159 -2.76 8.71 -11.52
CA ILE A 159 -3.77 7.77 -11.04
C ILE A 159 -4.66 7.39 -12.21
N GLY A 160 -4.80 6.09 -12.44
CA GLY A 160 -5.58 5.60 -13.57
C GLY A 160 -5.96 4.14 -13.45
N VAL A 161 -6.96 3.76 -14.24
CA VAL A 161 -7.52 2.41 -14.28
C VAL A 161 -7.01 1.68 -15.52
N THR A 162 -6.30 0.56 -15.34
CA THR A 162 -5.98 -0.37 -16.43
C THR A 162 -7.14 -1.31 -16.67
N TYR A 163 -7.42 -1.62 -17.93
CA TYR A 163 -8.50 -2.51 -18.35
C TYR A 163 -7.89 -3.74 -19.00
N ALA A 164 -8.12 -4.92 -18.42
CA ALA A 164 -7.51 -6.15 -18.90
C ALA A 164 -8.12 -6.61 -20.24
N THR A 165 -7.41 -7.49 -20.92
CA THR A 165 -7.89 -8.22 -22.09
C THR A 165 -8.70 -9.43 -21.64
N ALA A 166 -9.85 -9.68 -22.26
CA ALA A 166 -10.58 -10.94 -22.12
C ALA A 166 -11.01 -11.43 -23.50
N ASN A 167 -10.98 -12.75 -23.73
CA ASN A 167 -11.32 -13.35 -25.02
C ASN A 167 -10.61 -12.70 -26.22
N ASN A 168 -9.33 -12.34 -26.05
CA ASN A 168 -8.51 -11.64 -27.05
C ASN A 168 -9.01 -10.25 -27.47
N ILE A 169 -9.98 -9.68 -26.76
CA ILE A 169 -10.47 -8.31 -26.98
C ILE A 169 -9.89 -7.42 -25.88
N LYS A 170 -9.17 -6.37 -26.27
CA LYS A 170 -8.59 -5.41 -25.33
C LYS A 170 -9.70 -4.66 -24.59
N TYR A 171 -9.41 -4.31 -23.34
CA TYR A 171 -10.20 -3.40 -22.51
C TYR A 171 -11.60 -3.87 -22.09
N ILE A 172 -11.94 -5.15 -22.27
CA ILE A 172 -13.22 -5.72 -21.83
C ILE A 172 -13.11 -6.63 -20.60
N GLY A 173 -11.90 -6.84 -20.09
CA GLY A 173 -11.64 -7.63 -18.89
C GLY A 173 -11.83 -6.86 -17.59
N TYR A 174 -11.25 -7.37 -16.51
CA TYR A 174 -11.29 -6.72 -15.21
C TYR A 174 -10.62 -5.34 -15.23
N ARG A 175 -11.06 -4.47 -14.30
CA ARG A 175 -10.49 -3.14 -14.09
C ARG A 175 -9.59 -3.17 -12.88
N GLN A 176 -8.45 -2.51 -12.98
CA GLN A 176 -7.45 -2.44 -11.93
C GLN A 176 -7.01 -1.00 -11.76
N LEU A 177 -7.23 -0.43 -10.59
CA LEU A 177 -6.76 0.92 -10.24
C LEU A 177 -5.26 0.87 -9.94
N ASN A 178 -4.53 1.92 -10.34
CA ASN A 178 -3.10 2.06 -10.13
C ASN A 178 -2.80 3.45 -9.57
N LEU A 179 -1.94 3.50 -8.56
CA LEU A 179 -1.29 4.72 -8.10
C LEU A 179 0.16 4.72 -8.59
N THR A 180 0.56 5.77 -9.29
CA THR A 180 1.88 5.87 -9.88
C THR A 180 2.58 7.15 -9.43
N TYR A 181 3.64 7.02 -8.65
CA TYR A 181 4.45 8.16 -8.24
C TYR A 181 5.42 8.58 -9.34
N ILE A 182 5.51 9.90 -9.56
CA ILE A 182 6.41 10.50 -10.55
C ILE A 182 7.58 11.14 -9.78
N PRO A 183 8.79 10.55 -9.82
CA PRO A 183 9.92 11.03 -9.03
C PRO A 183 10.52 12.34 -9.53
N ASP A 184 10.50 12.58 -10.85
CA ASP A 184 11.02 13.80 -11.46
C ASP A 184 9.90 14.51 -12.25
N PRO A 185 9.33 15.61 -11.70
CA PRO A 185 8.33 16.42 -12.37
C PRO A 185 8.78 17.00 -13.72
N SER A 186 10.10 17.15 -13.93
CA SER A 186 10.66 17.66 -15.20
C SER A 186 10.66 16.60 -16.29
N LYS A 187 10.50 15.33 -15.92
CA LYS A 187 10.41 14.17 -16.80
C LYS A 187 9.17 13.33 -16.45
N PRO A 188 7.96 13.89 -16.58
CA PRO A 188 6.75 13.32 -16.01
C PRO A 188 6.29 12.01 -16.66
N ASN A 189 6.98 11.52 -17.70
CA ASN A 189 6.69 10.26 -18.39
C ASN A 189 7.73 9.16 -18.14
N ASP A 190 8.78 9.46 -17.36
CA ASP A 190 9.93 8.57 -17.16
C ASP A 190 9.96 8.01 -15.74
N ASN A 191 10.53 6.80 -15.59
CA ASN A 191 10.87 6.20 -14.29
C ASN A 191 9.73 6.16 -13.25
N TRP A 192 8.51 5.94 -13.74
CA TRP A 192 7.32 5.83 -12.91
C TRP A 192 7.41 4.70 -11.88
N TYR A 193 7.06 5.01 -10.64
CA TYR A 193 6.90 4.03 -9.58
C TYR A 193 5.44 3.61 -9.47
N ILE A 194 5.13 2.44 -10.02
CA ILE A 194 3.75 1.95 -10.17
C ILE A 194 3.40 1.06 -8.98
N ASN A 195 2.22 1.26 -8.42
CA ASN A 195 1.59 0.41 -7.40
C ASN A 195 0.17 0.08 -7.83
N LYS A 196 -0.15 -1.22 -7.89
CA LYS A 196 -1.53 -1.64 -8.12
C LYS A 196 -2.34 -1.57 -6.82
N VAL A 197 -3.63 -1.36 -6.94
CA VAL A 197 -4.58 -1.34 -5.82
C VAL A 197 -5.13 -2.75 -5.59
N ALA A 198 -4.83 -3.36 -4.44
CA ALA A 198 -5.35 -4.67 -4.07
C ALA A 198 -6.86 -4.66 -3.77
N SER A 199 -7.37 -3.58 -3.18
CA SER A 199 -8.80 -3.41 -2.88
C SER A 199 -9.19 -1.95 -3.04
N SER A 200 -10.28 -1.68 -3.75
CA SER A 200 -10.71 -0.32 -4.09
C SER A 200 -12.09 -0.01 -3.53
N ASP A 201 -12.41 1.28 -3.46
CA ASP A 201 -13.74 1.81 -3.13
C ASP A 201 -14.24 1.48 -1.71
N ILE A 202 -13.34 1.24 -0.77
CA ILE A 202 -13.69 1.15 0.65
C ILE A 202 -14.12 2.54 1.12
N LYS A 203 -15.28 2.65 1.76
CA LYS A 203 -15.91 3.92 2.13
C LYS A 203 -16.13 4.02 3.63
N PRO A 204 -15.16 4.58 4.38
CA PRO A 204 -15.41 5.17 5.69
C PRO A 204 -16.37 6.37 5.61
N THR A 205 -16.74 6.94 6.76
CA THR A 205 -17.67 8.08 6.82
C THR A 205 -17.09 9.38 6.24
N ASN A 206 -15.77 9.51 6.19
CA ASN A 206 -15.06 10.72 5.76
C ASN A 206 -14.09 10.49 4.57
N GLY A 207 -14.52 9.75 3.54
CA GLY A 207 -13.76 9.62 2.30
C GLY A 207 -13.76 8.22 1.68
N VAL A 208 -12.69 7.90 0.96
CA VAL A 208 -12.48 6.60 0.31
C VAL A 208 -11.07 6.09 0.58
N VAL A 209 -10.94 4.79 0.83
CA VAL A 209 -9.67 4.08 0.94
C VAL A 209 -9.50 3.12 -0.25
N HIS A 210 -8.34 3.19 -0.88
CA HIS A 210 -7.84 2.21 -1.84
C HIS A 210 -6.61 1.54 -1.25
N THR A 211 -6.67 0.25 -0.95
CA THR A 211 -5.55 -0.50 -0.40
C THR A 211 -4.55 -0.83 -1.49
N LEU A 212 -3.28 -0.48 -1.31
CA LEU A 212 -2.20 -0.80 -2.25
C LEU A 212 -1.75 -2.26 -2.09
N ALA A 213 -1.37 -2.89 -3.20
CA ALA A 213 -0.74 -4.20 -3.21
C ALA A 213 0.76 -4.05 -2.88
N TYR A 214 1.23 -4.67 -1.80
CA TYR A 214 2.64 -4.57 -1.38
C TYR A 214 3.61 -5.33 -2.32
N ASN A 215 3.11 -6.31 -3.07
CA ASN A 215 3.91 -7.20 -3.91
C ASN A 215 3.73 -6.99 -5.43
N ASP A 216 2.73 -6.21 -5.85
CA ASP A 216 2.46 -5.90 -7.26
C ASP A 216 2.85 -4.46 -7.56
N THR A 217 4.17 -4.23 -7.61
CA THR A 217 4.77 -2.91 -7.73
C THR A 217 5.91 -2.92 -8.74
N ARG A 218 6.13 -1.76 -9.39
CA ARG A 218 7.34 -1.48 -10.18
C ARG A 218 8.02 -0.27 -9.58
N GLY A 219 9.12 -0.46 -8.86
CA GLY A 219 9.86 0.61 -8.16
C GLY A 219 9.24 1.07 -6.85
N GLY A 220 7.90 1.16 -6.75
CA GLY A 220 7.18 1.68 -5.58
C GLY A 220 7.06 0.73 -4.39
N ALA A 221 8.03 -0.14 -4.12
CA ALA A 221 7.95 -1.17 -3.09
C ALA A 221 8.32 -0.67 -1.67
N TYR A 222 8.41 0.65 -1.47
CA TYR A 222 8.89 1.29 -0.26
C TYR A 222 7.95 2.42 0.16
N PHE A 223 8.00 2.78 1.44
CA PHE A 223 7.19 3.84 2.00
C PHE A 223 7.60 5.19 1.39
N GLY A 224 6.61 5.92 0.88
CA GLY A 224 6.85 7.12 0.10
C GLY A 224 7.29 6.86 -1.35
N PHE A 225 7.22 5.62 -1.84
CA PHE A 225 7.61 5.13 -3.16
C PHE A 225 9.12 5.14 -3.46
N ASN A 226 9.82 6.20 -3.06
CA ASN A 226 11.27 6.34 -3.24
C ASN A 226 11.99 6.17 -1.91
N GLU A 227 12.70 5.05 -1.74
CA GLU A 227 13.49 4.77 -0.53
C GLU A 227 14.62 5.78 -0.31
N SER A 228 15.24 6.28 -1.38
CA SER A 228 16.39 7.18 -1.28
C SER A 228 16.02 8.50 -0.63
N ASP A 229 14.83 9.02 -0.95
CA ASP A 229 14.30 10.22 -0.31
C ASP A 229 14.16 9.97 1.20
N PHE A 230 13.42 8.91 1.58
CA PHE A 230 13.12 8.61 2.98
C PHE A 230 14.40 8.39 3.79
N PHE A 231 15.34 7.63 3.24
CA PHE A 231 16.59 7.30 3.91
C PHE A 231 17.46 8.52 4.10
N SER A 232 17.58 9.37 3.08
CA SER A 232 18.36 10.61 3.15
C SER A 232 17.79 11.53 4.22
N ASP A 233 16.48 11.70 4.25
CA ASP A 233 15.82 12.56 5.22
C ASP A 233 15.96 12.06 6.67
N VAL A 234 15.88 10.75 6.90
CA VAL A 234 16.15 10.19 8.23
C VAL A 234 17.63 10.32 8.60
N TYR A 235 18.54 10.11 7.64
CA TYR A 235 19.98 10.22 7.87
C TYR A 235 20.41 11.64 8.26
N PHE A 236 19.92 12.65 7.55
CA PHE A 236 20.22 14.05 7.83
C PHE A 236 19.43 14.59 9.01
N GLY A 237 18.19 14.13 9.21
CA GLY A 237 17.36 14.51 10.36
C GLY A 237 17.84 13.91 11.69
N GLY A 238 18.54 12.78 11.63
CA GLY A 238 18.96 12.02 12.80
C GLY A 238 17.80 11.27 13.47
N LEU A 239 18.16 10.43 14.44
CA LEU A 239 17.20 9.72 15.28
C LEU A 239 17.08 10.41 16.63
N ALA A 240 15.85 10.52 17.14
CA ALA A 240 15.63 10.96 18.51
C ALA A 240 16.23 9.95 19.51
N SER A 241 16.74 10.47 20.63
CA SER A 241 17.26 9.64 21.72
C SER A 241 16.18 8.69 22.22
N SER A 242 16.54 7.43 22.46
CA SER A 242 15.62 6.37 22.92
C SER A 242 15.05 6.56 24.34
N ASN A 243 15.13 7.77 24.90
CA ASN A 243 14.60 8.10 26.22
C ASN A 243 14.19 9.58 26.32
N SER A 244 12.87 9.81 26.28
CA SER A 244 12.23 10.60 27.34
C SER A 244 10.74 10.33 27.26
N SER A 245 10.30 9.34 28.03
CA SER A 245 8.93 9.32 28.57
C SER A 245 8.60 10.70 29.14
N LYS A 246 7.75 11.43 28.43
CA LYS A 246 6.87 12.47 28.96
C LYS A 246 5.55 12.41 28.20
#